data_AF-A0A7I7PE06-F1
#
_entry.id   AF-A0A7I7PE06-F1
#
_cell.length_a   1.000
_cell.length_b   1.000
_cell.length_c   1.000
_cell.angle_alpha   90.00
_cell.angle_beta   90.00
_cell.angle_gamma   90.00
#
_symmetry.space_group_name_H-M   'P 1'
#
loop_
_entity.id
_entity.type
_entity.pdbx_description
1 polymer ?
#
loop_
_entity_poly.entity_id
_entity_poly.type
_entity_poly.pdbx_seq_one_letter_code
_entity_poly.pdbx_strand_id
1 'polypeptide(L)'
;MLNDGRDVAPAQRIKLEWSRRVGRVCVAATDEDAPSAFGKLYEALSARMHHSHADWTDAMVKEALAESGRSPALVGALDDPTWDDAVKAAHQRSQDALGGSGGSPIMAVEGRGFFGPVLTALPTRDDGRALLDAVVTVASAPEFAALQRPHQGPPSTPGAQRR
;
A
#
# COMPACT_ATOMS: atom_id res chain seq x y z
N MET A 1 -13.56 5.46 -1.91
CA MET A 1 -12.08 5.51 -2.06
C MET A 1 -11.60 6.93 -1.82
N LEU A 2 -10.37 7.10 -1.35
CA LEU A 2 -9.86 8.41 -0.87
C LEU A 2 -10.01 9.58 -1.85
N ASN A 3 -9.91 9.32 -3.16
CA ASN A 3 -9.95 10.36 -4.21
C ASN A 3 -11.22 10.35 -5.06
N ASP A 4 -12.26 9.61 -4.66
CA ASP A 4 -13.52 9.57 -5.41
C ASP A 4 -14.15 10.96 -5.50
N GLY A 5 -14.55 11.36 -6.71
CA GLY A 5 -15.18 12.66 -6.98
C GLY A 5 -14.25 13.87 -6.90
N ARG A 6 -12.93 13.67 -6.69
CA ARG A 6 -11.95 14.77 -6.69
C ARG A 6 -11.44 15.04 -8.10
N ASP A 7 -11.32 16.32 -8.45
CA ASP A 7 -10.60 16.71 -9.67
C ASP A 7 -9.10 16.59 -9.43
N VAL A 8 -8.42 15.84 -10.30
CA VAL A 8 -7.02 15.50 -10.18
C VAL A 8 -6.32 15.66 -11.52
N ALA A 9 -5.04 16.02 -11.47
CA ALA A 9 -4.22 16.17 -12.67
C ALA A 9 -4.22 14.87 -13.50
N PRO A 10 -4.11 14.93 -14.85
CA PRO A 10 -4.18 13.75 -15.71
C PRO A 10 -3.20 12.64 -15.32
N ALA A 11 -1.96 12.98 -14.99
CA ALA A 11 -0.96 12.02 -14.56
C ALA A 11 -1.35 11.32 -13.24
N GLN A 12 -2.02 12.02 -12.32
CA GLN A 12 -2.52 11.43 -11.08
C GLN A 12 -3.72 10.52 -11.36
N ARG A 13 -4.59 10.87 -12.30
CA ARG A 13 -5.73 10.03 -12.70
C ARG A 13 -5.29 8.65 -13.17
N ILE A 14 -4.25 8.58 -14.00
CA ILE A 14 -3.65 7.31 -14.46
C ILE A 14 -3.17 6.47 -13.27
N LYS A 15 -2.57 7.11 -12.24
CA LYS A 15 -2.16 6.42 -11.00
C LYS A 15 -3.32 5.87 -10.19
N LEU A 16 -4.41 6.62 -10.10
CA LEU A 16 -5.60 6.17 -9.37
C LEU A 16 -6.29 5.00 -10.09
N GLU A 17 -6.34 5.05 -11.42
CA GLU A 17 -6.87 3.96 -12.24
C GLU A 17 -6.06 2.68 -12.03
N TRP A 18 -4.74 2.76 -12.16
CA TRP A 18 -3.85 1.61 -11.91
C TRP A 18 -3.93 1.11 -10.47
N SER A 19 -4.01 2.01 -9.49
CA SER A 19 -4.21 1.63 -8.09
C SER A 19 -5.49 0.84 -7.89
N ARG A 20 -6.59 1.21 -8.57
CA ARG A 20 -7.85 0.46 -8.53
C ARG A 20 -7.72 -0.89 -9.22
N ARG A 21 -7.18 -0.94 -10.45
CA ARG A 21 -6.98 -2.18 -11.22
C ARG A 21 -6.13 -3.19 -10.43
N VAL A 22 -4.97 -2.77 -9.92
CA VAL A 22 -4.11 -3.62 -9.08
C VAL A 22 -4.79 -3.98 -7.76
N GLY A 23 -5.57 -3.07 -7.17
CA GLY A 23 -6.38 -3.35 -5.99
C GLY A 23 -7.31 -4.56 -6.18
N ARG A 24 -7.94 -4.70 -7.35
CA ARG A 24 -8.79 -5.85 -7.70
C ARG A 24 -8.01 -7.16 -7.70
N VAL A 25 -6.82 -7.16 -8.31
CA VAL A 25 -5.93 -8.33 -8.31
C VAL A 25 -5.50 -8.68 -6.89
N CYS A 26 -5.14 -7.69 -6.08
CA CYS A 26 -4.79 -7.90 -4.68
C CYS A 26 -5.92 -8.58 -3.89
N VAL A 27 -7.16 -8.09 -3.98
CA VAL A 27 -8.28 -8.73 -3.27
C VAL A 27 -8.61 -10.10 -3.84
N ALA A 28 -8.57 -10.29 -5.17
CA ALA A 28 -8.82 -11.58 -5.81
C ALA A 28 -7.74 -12.64 -5.47
N ALA A 29 -6.52 -12.19 -5.21
CA ALA A 29 -5.39 -13.03 -4.85
C ALA A 29 -5.17 -13.13 -3.33
N THR A 30 -5.99 -12.46 -2.51
CA THR A 30 -5.92 -12.56 -1.05
C THR A 30 -6.83 -13.67 -0.58
N ASP A 31 -6.26 -14.57 0.21
CA ASP A 31 -6.99 -15.59 0.93
C ASP A 31 -6.96 -15.18 2.41
N GLU A 32 -8.13 -15.02 3.03
CA GLU A 32 -8.22 -14.60 4.44
C GLU A 32 -7.54 -15.60 5.38
N ASP A 33 -7.48 -16.88 4.98
CA ASP A 33 -6.82 -17.95 5.74
C ASP A 33 -5.31 -18.05 5.45
N ALA A 34 -4.79 -17.29 4.46
CA ALA A 34 -3.36 -17.26 4.13
C ALA A 34 -2.81 -15.82 3.91
N PRO A 35 -2.71 -14.98 4.97
CA PRO A 35 -2.22 -13.60 4.86
C PRO A 35 -0.81 -13.47 4.26
N SER A 36 0.05 -14.48 4.45
CA SER A 36 1.42 -14.48 3.94
C SER A 36 1.50 -14.39 2.42
N ALA A 37 0.46 -14.84 1.72
CA ALA A 37 0.46 -14.89 0.28
C ALA A 37 0.02 -13.56 -0.37
N PHE A 38 -0.73 -12.72 0.34
CA PHE A 38 -0.86 -11.29 -0.01
C PHE A 38 0.49 -10.58 0.12
N GLY A 39 1.24 -10.84 1.20
CA GLY A 39 2.55 -10.23 1.43
C GLY A 39 3.53 -10.46 0.27
N LYS A 40 3.66 -11.69 -0.23
CA LYS A 40 4.52 -12.02 -1.38
C LYS A 40 4.10 -11.31 -2.66
N LEU A 41 2.79 -11.24 -2.94
CA LEU A 41 2.28 -10.53 -4.11
C LEU A 41 2.53 -9.02 -4.00
N TYR A 42 2.30 -8.44 -2.83
CA TYR A 42 2.55 -7.04 -2.55
C TYR A 42 4.04 -6.68 -2.74
N GLU A 43 4.94 -7.52 -2.27
CA GLU A 43 6.39 -7.36 -2.49
C GLU A 43 6.76 -7.40 -3.98
N ALA A 44 6.30 -8.42 -4.72
CA ALA A 44 6.58 -8.56 -6.15
C ALA A 44 6.03 -7.40 -7.00
N LEU A 45 4.84 -6.89 -6.69
CA LEU A 45 4.24 -5.73 -7.34
C LEU A 45 5.00 -4.43 -6.99
N SER A 46 5.23 -4.18 -5.71
CA SER A 46 5.86 -2.96 -5.22
C SER A 46 7.30 -2.81 -5.69
N ALA A 47 8.06 -3.92 -5.80
CA ALA A 47 9.38 -3.94 -6.40
C ALA A 47 9.38 -3.34 -7.82
N ARG A 48 8.47 -3.83 -8.68
CA ARG A 48 8.38 -3.41 -10.09
C ARG A 48 7.83 -1.99 -10.23
N MET A 49 6.80 -1.64 -9.46
CA MET A 49 6.12 -0.34 -9.56
C MET A 49 6.94 0.81 -8.98
N HIS A 50 7.75 0.58 -7.94
CA HIS A 50 8.44 1.65 -7.21
C HIS A 50 9.96 1.69 -7.43
N HIS A 51 10.61 0.56 -7.75
CA HIS A 51 12.07 0.50 -7.90
C HIS A 51 12.50 0.39 -9.37
N SER A 52 11.82 -0.42 -10.16
CA SER A 52 12.22 -0.67 -11.55
C SER A 52 11.78 0.40 -12.54
N HIS A 53 10.93 1.36 -12.11
CA HIS A 53 10.25 2.32 -13.00
C HIS A 53 9.62 1.65 -14.23
N ALA A 54 9.23 0.38 -14.11
CA ALA A 54 8.66 -0.38 -15.20
C ALA A 54 7.31 0.21 -15.56
N ASP A 55 6.98 0.15 -16.85
CA ASP A 55 5.63 0.49 -17.29
C ASP A 55 4.63 -0.41 -16.58
N TRP A 56 3.57 0.22 -16.08
CA TRP A 56 2.47 -0.52 -15.48
C TRP A 56 1.72 -1.21 -16.61
N THR A 57 1.83 -2.53 -16.66
CA THR A 57 1.29 -3.37 -17.72
C THR A 57 0.69 -4.64 -17.13
N ASP A 58 -0.24 -5.24 -17.87
CA ASP A 58 -0.85 -6.51 -17.46
C ASP A 58 0.20 -7.63 -17.40
N ALA A 59 1.22 -7.57 -18.26
CA ALA A 59 2.36 -8.50 -18.23
C ALA A 59 3.12 -8.41 -16.90
N MET A 60 3.41 -7.19 -16.42
CA MET A 60 4.05 -6.97 -15.12
C MET A 60 3.27 -7.59 -13.96
N VAL A 61 1.94 -7.42 -13.98
CA VAL A 61 1.06 -8.01 -12.95
C VAL A 61 1.05 -9.53 -13.03
N LYS A 62 1.02 -10.08 -14.25
CA LYS A 62 1.08 -11.53 -14.49
C LYS A 62 2.38 -12.16 -13.97
N GLU A 63 3.51 -11.48 -14.18
CA GLU A 63 4.81 -11.91 -13.65
C GLU A 63 4.85 -11.86 -12.11
N ALA A 64 4.32 -10.80 -11.50
CA ALA A 64 4.25 -10.68 -10.05
C ALA A 64 3.35 -11.76 -9.42
N LEU A 65 2.25 -12.12 -10.08
CA LEU A 65 1.41 -13.25 -9.68
C LEU A 65 2.20 -14.57 -9.71
N ALA A 66 2.91 -14.84 -10.81
CA ALA A 66 3.71 -16.06 -10.93
C ALA A 66 4.82 -16.14 -9.87
N GLU A 67 5.55 -15.04 -9.64
CA GLU A 67 6.64 -14.95 -8.64
C GLU A 67 6.13 -15.17 -7.21
N SER A 68 4.93 -14.66 -6.90
CA SER A 68 4.30 -14.83 -5.59
C SER A 68 3.62 -16.19 -5.39
N GLY A 69 3.70 -17.10 -6.38
CA GLY A 69 3.05 -18.41 -6.33
C GLY A 69 1.54 -18.37 -6.52
N ARG A 70 1.02 -17.27 -7.11
CA ARG A 70 -0.38 -17.09 -7.44
C ARG A 70 -0.63 -17.44 -8.91
N SER A 71 -1.89 -17.79 -9.22
CA SER A 71 -2.27 -18.10 -10.60
C SER A 71 -2.11 -16.88 -11.51
N PRO A 72 -1.33 -16.96 -12.60
CA PRO A 72 -1.23 -15.88 -13.58
C PRO A 72 -2.57 -15.50 -14.22
N ALA A 73 -3.59 -16.37 -14.14
CA ALA A 73 -4.94 -16.08 -14.64
C ALA A 73 -5.65 -14.98 -13.84
N LEU A 74 -5.22 -14.71 -12.60
CA LEU A 74 -5.77 -13.63 -11.76
C LEU A 74 -5.48 -12.23 -12.34
N VAL A 75 -4.62 -12.12 -13.36
CA VAL A 75 -4.47 -10.88 -14.14
C VAL A 75 -5.79 -10.40 -14.73
N GLY A 76 -6.74 -11.31 -15.01
CA GLY A 76 -8.08 -10.95 -15.48
C GLY A 76 -8.87 -10.08 -14.49
N ALA A 77 -8.51 -10.10 -13.20
CA ALA A 77 -9.15 -9.25 -12.20
C ALA A 77 -8.84 -7.75 -12.40
N LEU A 78 -7.79 -7.39 -13.16
CA LEU A 78 -7.48 -5.98 -13.47
C LEU A 78 -8.70 -5.23 -14.01
N ASP A 79 -9.46 -5.89 -14.89
CA ASP A 79 -10.57 -5.29 -15.63
C ASP A 79 -11.94 -5.87 -15.23
N ASP A 80 -11.99 -6.62 -14.12
CA ASP A 80 -13.21 -7.21 -13.60
C ASP A 80 -13.81 -6.32 -12.48
N PRO A 81 -14.91 -5.59 -12.75
CA PRO A 81 -15.51 -4.70 -11.76
C PRO A 81 -16.22 -5.43 -10.62
N THR A 82 -16.41 -6.76 -10.69
CA THR A 82 -17.03 -7.52 -9.59
C THR A 82 -16.22 -7.44 -8.29
N TRP A 83 -14.92 -7.14 -8.39
CA TRP A 83 -14.03 -6.93 -7.24
C TRP A 83 -14.09 -5.52 -6.64
N ASP A 84 -14.77 -4.56 -7.27
CA ASP A 84 -14.74 -3.17 -6.82
C ASP A 84 -15.28 -2.99 -5.40
N ASP A 85 -16.32 -3.74 -5.01
CA ASP A 85 -16.88 -3.65 -3.66
C ASP A 85 -15.96 -4.24 -2.60
N ALA A 86 -15.24 -5.32 -2.93
CA ALA A 86 -14.21 -5.87 -2.05
C ALA A 86 -13.05 -4.88 -1.85
N VAL A 87 -12.61 -4.18 -2.92
CA VAL A 87 -11.60 -3.12 -2.83
C VAL A 87 -12.08 -1.96 -1.96
N LYS A 88 -13.32 -1.50 -2.16
CA LYS A 88 -13.92 -0.44 -1.33
C LYS A 88 -14.00 -0.86 0.14
N ALA A 89 -14.44 -2.08 0.42
CA ALA A 89 -14.52 -2.61 1.78
C ALA A 89 -13.14 -2.68 2.44
N ALA A 90 -12.12 -3.17 1.73
CA ALA A 90 -10.75 -3.20 2.24
C ALA A 90 -10.20 -1.80 2.53
N HIS A 91 -10.47 -0.84 1.65
CA HIS A 91 -10.14 0.56 1.89
C HIS A 91 -10.89 1.12 3.11
N GLN A 92 -12.20 0.88 3.22
CA GLN A 92 -13.01 1.40 4.32
C GLN A 92 -12.53 0.88 5.67
N ARG A 93 -12.14 -0.40 5.79
CA ARG A 93 -11.52 -0.96 7.00
C ARG A 93 -10.30 -0.16 7.47
N SER A 94 -9.49 0.36 6.54
CA SER A 94 -8.34 1.21 6.89
C SER A 94 -8.77 2.58 7.44
N GLN A 95 -9.83 3.18 6.89
CA GLN A 95 -10.35 4.48 7.32
C GLN A 95 -11.05 4.36 8.67
N ASP A 96 -11.82 3.29 8.88
CA ASP A 96 -12.49 2.98 10.14
C ASP A 96 -11.47 2.76 11.25
N ALA A 97 -10.38 2.01 10.97
CA ALA A 97 -9.29 1.81 11.92
C ALA A 97 -8.62 3.14 12.33
N LEU A 98 -8.43 4.05 11.38
CA LEU A 98 -7.90 5.40 11.63
C LEU A 98 -8.88 6.29 12.41
N GLY A 99 -10.18 5.96 12.41
CA GLY A 99 -11.24 6.78 12.99
C GLY A 99 -11.68 7.95 12.12
N GLY A 100 -11.37 7.93 10.81
CA GLY A 100 -11.73 9.00 9.88
C GLY A 100 -11.10 8.87 8.50
N SER A 101 -11.34 9.87 7.64
CA SER A 101 -10.72 9.89 6.31
C SER A 101 -9.27 10.36 6.38
N GLY A 102 -8.34 9.56 5.89
CA GLY A 102 -6.91 9.84 5.89
C GLY A 102 -6.17 9.32 4.66
N GLY A 103 -5.00 9.90 4.42
CA GLY A 103 -4.06 9.45 3.41
C GLY A 103 -3.32 8.17 3.82
N SER A 104 -2.43 7.70 2.95
CA SER A 104 -1.49 6.62 3.26
C SER A 104 -0.17 7.19 3.80
N PRO A 105 0.57 6.47 4.66
CA PRO A 105 0.26 5.13 5.18
C PRO A 105 -0.65 5.16 6.42
N ILE A 106 -1.48 4.12 6.56
CA ILE A 106 -2.28 3.83 7.76
C ILE A 106 -1.79 2.49 8.31
N MET A 107 -1.52 2.42 9.61
CA MET A 107 -1.18 1.18 10.30
C MET A 107 -2.11 0.95 11.49
N ALA A 108 -2.31 -0.30 11.88
CA ALA A 108 -2.97 -0.66 13.12
C ALA A 108 -2.01 -1.43 14.03
N VAL A 109 -1.96 -1.05 15.30
CA VAL A 109 -1.18 -1.73 16.34
C VAL A 109 -2.14 -2.05 17.48
N GLU A 110 -2.30 -3.33 17.82
CA GLU A 110 -3.22 -3.79 18.88
C GLU A 110 -4.63 -3.19 18.77
N GLY A 111 -5.16 -3.12 17.54
CA GLY A 111 -6.50 -2.59 17.24
C GLY A 111 -6.61 -1.06 17.19
N ARG A 112 -5.52 -0.32 17.44
CA ARG A 112 -5.48 1.15 17.38
C ARG A 112 -4.90 1.58 16.05
N GLY A 113 -5.64 2.39 15.27
CA GLY A 113 -5.16 2.91 13.99
C GLY A 113 -4.38 4.21 14.12
N PHE A 114 -3.33 4.34 13.33
CA PHE A 114 -2.45 5.50 13.27
C PHE A 114 -2.16 5.88 11.82
N PHE A 115 -2.07 7.18 11.55
CA PHE A 115 -1.45 7.68 10.34
C PHE A 115 0.08 7.66 10.51
N GLY A 116 0.77 6.91 9.64
CA GLY A 116 2.21 6.73 9.71
C GLY A 116 2.66 5.29 10.03
N PRO A 117 3.96 5.10 10.34
CA PRO A 117 5.01 6.13 10.30
C PRO A 117 5.22 6.66 8.89
N VAL A 118 5.30 7.98 8.74
CA VAL A 118 5.61 8.61 7.45
C VAL A 118 7.11 8.66 7.26
N LEU A 119 7.62 7.94 6.26
CA LEU A 119 9.05 7.85 5.95
C LEU A 119 9.36 8.50 4.61
N THR A 120 10.42 9.31 4.59
CA THR A 120 10.92 9.96 3.37
C THR A 120 12.03 9.16 2.68
N ALA A 121 12.53 8.11 3.31
CA ALA A 121 13.54 7.19 2.80
C ALA A 121 13.41 5.85 3.53
N LEU A 122 13.91 4.76 2.93
CA LEU A 122 14.00 3.48 3.63
C LEU A 122 15.08 3.55 4.71
N PRO A 123 14.75 3.23 5.98
CA PRO A 123 15.75 3.11 7.03
C PRO A 123 16.65 1.90 6.78
N THR A 124 17.82 1.86 7.42
CA THR A 124 18.60 0.63 7.51
C THR A 124 17.78 -0.44 8.24
N ARG A 125 18.21 -1.71 8.16
CA ARG A 125 17.50 -2.80 8.84
C ARG A 125 17.41 -2.59 10.35
N ASP A 126 18.49 -2.13 10.98
CA ASP A 126 18.54 -1.95 12.42
C ASP A 126 17.75 -0.72 12.86
N ASP A 127 17.85 0.39 12.11
CA ASP A 127 17.04 1.58 12.35
C ASP A 127 15.55 1.31 12.14
N GLY A 128 15.19 0.49 11.13
CA GLY A 128 13.82 0.10 10.84
C GLY A 128 13.21 -0.73 11.97
N ARG A 129 13.99 -1.64 12.56
CA ARG A 129 13.55 -2.39 13.75
C ARG A 129 13.38 -1.47 14.96
N ALA A 130 14.37 -0.63 15.25
CA ALA A 130 14.28 0.31 16.37
C ALA A 130 13.08 1.26 16.24
N LEU A 131 12.80 1.73 15.00
CA LEU A 131 11.63 2.54 14.72
C LEU A 131 10.32 1.78 14.97
N LEU A 132 10.21 0.54 14.49
CA LEU A 132 9.01 -0.28 14.71
C LEU A 132 8.77 -0.51 16.20
N ASP A 133 9.80 -0.83 16.96
CA ASP A 133 9.71 -1.04 18.42
C ASP A 133 9.24 0.24 19.13
N ALA A 134 9.75 1.41 18.73
CA ALA A 134 9.32 2.70 19.26
C ALA A 134 7.87 3.02 18.92
N VAL A 135 7.44 2.77 17.67
CA VAL A 135 6.06 2.95 17.21
C VAL A 135 5.10 2.06 18.02
N VAL A 136 5.44 0.78 18.20
CA VAL A 136 4.63 -0.15 19.02
C VAL A 136 4.56 0.32 20.46
N THR A 137 5.68 0.79 21.03
CA THR A 137 5.74 1.30 22.40
C THR A 137 4.80 2.50 22.58
N VAL A 138 4.91 3.53 21.74
CA VAL A 138 4.05 4.72 21.88
C VAL A 138 2.59 4.42 21.54
N ALA A 139 2.33 3.52 20.59
CA ALA A 139 0.97 3.08 20.27
C ALA A 139 0.27 2.36 21.43
N SER A 140 1.03 1.72 22.33
CA SER A 140 0.51 1.05 23.52
C SER A 140 0.07 2.02 24.63
N ALA A 141 0.58 3.26 24.64
CA ALA A 141 0.19 4.30 25.59
C ALA A 141 -1.17 4.91 25.19
N PRO A 142 -2.25 4.73 25.98
CA PRO A 142 -3.58 5.22 25.61
C PRO A 142 -3.68 6.76 25.59
N GLU A 143 -2.76 7.48 26.25
CA GLU A 143 -2.70 8.94 26.27
C GLU A 143 -1.96 9.53 25.06
N PHE A 144 -1.26 8.70 24.28
CA PHE A 144 -0.50 9.18 23.13
C PHE A 144 -1.43 9.54 21.97
N ALA A 145 -1.45 10.82 21.58
CA ALA A 145 -2.33 11.32 20.53
C ALA A 145 -1.61 11.60 19.20
N ALA A 146 -0.40 12.15 19.23
CA ALA A 146 0.34 12.49 18.01
C ALA A 146 1.82 12.81 18.26
N LEU A 147 2.66 12.49 17.28
CA LEU A 147 4.01 13.01 17.10
C LEU A 147 4.24 13.25 15.62
N GLN A 148 4.56 14.49 15.23
CA GLN A 148 4.79 14.85 13.83
C GLN A 148 5.93 15.85 13.72
N ARG A 149 6.76 15.69 12.69
CA ARG A 149 7.73 16.69 12.26
C ARG A 149 7.47 17.15 10.82
N PRO A 150 7.82 18.38 10.44
CA PRO A 150 7.76 18.83 9.05
C PRO A 150 8.65 17.96 8.15
N HIS A 151 8.19 17.71 6.93
CA HIS A 151 8.92 17.08 5.84
C HIS A 151 8.48 17.67 4.50
N GLN A 152 9.30 17.56 3.47
CA GLN A 152 9.03 18.11 2.13
C GLN A 152 9.59 17.17 1.06
N GLY A 153 8.99 17.23 -0.12
CA GLY A 153 9.39 16.43 -1.27
C GLY A 153 8.86 15.00 -1.25
N PRO A 154 9.00 14.27 -2.37
CA PRO A 154 8.61 12.87 -2.45
C PRO A 154 9.57 11.97 -1.64
N PRO A 155 9.14 10.77 -1.23
CA PRO A 155 10.05 9.79 -0.64
C PRO A 155 11.10 9.33 -1.65
N SER A 156 12.29 8.98 -1.18
CA SER A 156 13.33 8.35 -1.99
C SER A 156 13.22 6.82 -1.94
N THR A 157 13.40 6.17 -3.08
CA THR A 157 13.53 4.71 -3.19
C THR A 157 14.99 4.34 -3.52
N PRO A 158 15.48 3.17 -3.09
CA PRO A 158 16.75 2.65 -3.58
C PRO A 158 16.75 2.59 -5.11
N GLY A 159 17.73 3.23 -5.76
CA GLY A 159 17.78 3.39 -7.22
C GLY A 159 17.27 4.73 -7.75
N ALA A 160 16.53 5.52 -6.96
CA ALA A 160 16.08 6.86 -7.36
C ALA A 160 17.20 7.93 -7.30
N GLN A 161 18.38 7.60 -6.76
CA GLN A 161 19.57 8.44 -6.88
C GLN A 161 20.27 8.19 -8.21
N ARG A 162 19.87 8.97 -9.23
CA ARG A 162 20.68 9.61 -10.29
C ARG A 162 19.77 9.95 -11.47
N ARG A 163 19.27 11.19 -11.51
CA ARG A 163 19.21 12.03 -12.72
C ARG A 163 19.37 13.48 -12.30
#